data_AF-A0A1F4EXC6-F1
#
_entry.id   AF-A0A1F4EXC6-F1
#
_cell.length_a   1.000
_cell.length_b   1.000
_cell.length_c   1.000
_cell.angle_alpha   90.00
_cell.angle_beta   90.00
_cell.angle_gamma   90.00
#
_symmetry.space_group_name_H-M   'P 1'
#
loop_
_entity.id
_entity.type
_entity.pdbx_description
1 polymer ?
#
loop_
_entity_poly.entity_id
_entity_poly.type
_entity_poly.pdbx_seq_one_letter_code
_entity_poly.pdbx_strand_id
1 'polypeptide(L)'
;MPEFKATVSGAEQRRLQEFLEALRKPCTAQMNPKSMYHKPEFESDFRSRLLIHHFFIKSPLFQDGFDSALESACSQSGCKVKRAPVGQRFWDLEIDGRHISLKSTKARNLREETLHVSKLTEAAWIQDCRTAKKRRDETFRLFREYCSEVDAIMQLRYFAANRKYELVEIPVVLFKQILDVQAKHFAADGPTINIPIGKDPPDFTLKLDRSDAKITIANINKKRCFVHGTWKV
;
A
#
# COMPACT_ATOMS: atom_id res chain seq x y z
N MET A 1 -10.26 13.94 34.31
CA MET A 1 -10.19 14.40 32.91
C MET A 1 -8.86 15.12 32.74
N PRO A 2 -8.20 15.12 31.57
CA PRO A 2 -7.04 15.97 31.36
C PRO A 2 -7.46 17.43 31.60
N GLU A 3 -6.75 18.16 32.46
CA GLU A 3 -6.97 19.60 32.64
C GLU A 3 -6.40 20.32 31.42
N PHE A 4 -7.27 20.73 30.51
CA PHE A 4 -6.89 21.65 29.45
C PHE A 4 -6.68 23.03 30.08
N LYS A 5 -5.45 23.54 30.07
CA LYS A 5 -5.12 24.91 30.54
C LYS A 5 -5.71 26.03 29.66
N ALA A 6 -6.58 25.69 28.71
CA ALA A 6 -7.16 26.61 27.74
C ALA A 6 -8.69 26.65 27.91
N THR A 7 -9.26 27.85 27.91
CA THR A 7 -10.70 28.06 27.83
C THR A 7 -11.19 27.54 26.48
N VAL A 8 -11.94 26.44 26.48
CA VAL A 8 -12.58 25.88 25.28
C VAL A 8 -14.07 26.24 25.27
N SER A 9 -14.59 26.54 24.08
CA SER A 9 -16.02 26.70 23.88
C SER A 9 -16.77 25.38 24.12
N GLY A 10 -18.07 25.47 24.38
CA GLY A 10 -18.91 24.26 24.54
C GLY A 10 -18.92 23.36 23.29
N ALA A 11 -18.70 23.91 22.09
CA ALA A 11 -18.60 23.12 20.86
C ALA A 11 -17.28 22.34 20.79
N GLU A 12 -16.16 22.97 21.15
CA GLU A 12 -14.85 22.32 21.20
C GLU A 12 -14.81 21.21 22.26
N GLN A 13 -15.43 21.43 23.42
CA GLN A 13 -15.55 20.41 24.45
C GLN A 13 -16.32 19.17 23.97
N ARG A 14 -17.45 19.36 23.28
CA ARG A 14 -18.20 18.25 22.67
C ARG A 14 -17.34 17.51 21.64
N ARG A 15 -16.65 18.25 20.78
CA ARG A 15 -15.81 17.66 19.71
C ARG A 15 -14.64 16.85 20.28
N LEU A 16 -13.99 17.35 21.32
CA LEU A 16 -12.93 16.65 22.03
C LEU A 16 -13.45 15.37 22.69
N GLN A 17 -14.64 15.42 23.28
CA GLN A 17 -15.28 14.24 23.88
C GLN A 17 -15.57 13.17 22.82
N GLU A 18 -16.17 13.53 21.68
CA GLU A 18 -16.38 12.63 20.54
C GLU A 18 -15.07 12.00 20.05
N PHE A 19 -13.99 12.77 20.01
CA PHE A 19 -12.67 12.32 19.59
C PHE A 19 -12.07 11.30 20.57
N LEU A 20 -12.14 11.58 21.88
CA LEU A 20 -11.67 10.66 22.91
C LEU A 20 -12.51 9.37 22.96
N GLU A 21 -13.81 9.47 22.71
CA GLU A 21 -14.68 8.30 22.59
C GLU A 21 -14.32 7.42 21.40
N ALA A 22 -14.00 8.03 20.25
CA ALA A 22 -13.52 7.29 19.07
C ALA A 22 -12.23 6.52 19.37
N LEU A 23 -11.27 7.14 20.06
CA LEU A 23 -9.99 6.51 20.44
C LEU A 23 -10.14 5.36 21.46
N ARG A 24 -11.26 5.30 22.18
CA ARG A 24 -11.57 4.26 23.16
C ARG A 24 -12.45 3.15 22.62
N LYS A 25 -12.88 3.22 21.36
CA LYS A 25 -13.66 2.14 20.75
C LYS A 25 -12.84 0.85 20.70
N PRO A 26 -13.49 -0.32 20.88
CA PRO A 26 -12.80 -1.60 20.81
C PRO A 26 -12.03 -1.75 19.49
N CYS A 27 -10.76 -2.14 19.59
CA CYS A 27 -9.96 -2.53 18.46
C CYS A 27 -9.06 -3.69 18.86
N THR A 28 -9.14 -4.79 18.10
CA THR A 28 -8.24 -5.92 18.28
C THR A 28 -7.09 -5.76 17.30
N ALA A 29 -5.92 -5.46 17.81
CA ALA A 29 -4.68 -5.38 17.04
C ALA A 29 -3.89 -6.69 17.16
N GLN A 30 -3.34 -7.15 16.04
CA GLN A 30 -2.38 -8.26 16.02
C GLN A 30 -1.20 -7.83 15.16
N MET A 31 -0.05 -7.62 15.81
CA MET A 31 1.22 -7.32 15.14
C MET A 31 2.01 -8.60 14.92
N ASN A 32 2.70 -8.67 13.78
CA ASN A 32 3.62 -9.76 13.51
C ASN A 32 4.93 -9.51 14.29
N PRO A 33 5.38 -10.43 15.17
CA PRO A 33 6.58 -10.22 15.99
C PRO A 33 7.87 -10.13 15.18
N LYS A 34 7.87 -10.62 13.93
CA LYS A 34 9.01 -10.50 13.01
C LYS A 34 9.00 -9.18 12.22
N SER A 35 7.95 -8.37 12.35
CA SER A 35 7.84 -7.08 11.68
C SER A 35 8.80 -6.08 12.30
N MET A 36 9.49 -5.27 11.51
CA MET A 36 10.23 -4.11 12.05
C MET A 36 9.30 -3.11 12.76
N TYR A 37 8.00 -3.12 12.44
CA TYR A 37 6.97 -2.27 13.04
C TYR A 37 6.25 -2.91 14.25
N HIS A 38 6.77 -3.98 14.84
CA HIS A 38 6.11 -4.66 15.98
C HIS A 38 6.19 -3.87 17.30
N LYS A 39 6.94 -2.76 17.33
CA LYS A 39 7.12 -1.93 18.53
C LYS A 39 5.78 -1.37 19.04
N PRO A 40 5.53 -1.35 20.36
CA PRO A 40 4.28 -0.82 20.93
C PRO A 40 3.98 0.63 20.52
N GLU A 41 5.02 1.46 20.36
CA GLU A 41 4.89 2.87 19.96
C GLU A 41 4.31 2.99 18.54
N PHE A 42 4.77 2.15 17.61
CA PHE A 42 4.22 2.10 16.26
C PHE A 42 2.75 1.66 16.30
N GLU A 43 2.47 0.54 16.98
CA GLU A 43 1.12 -0.03 17.05
C GLU A 43 0.13 0.99 17.60
N SER A 44 0.47 1.62 18.73
CA SER A 44 -0.42 2.55 19.41
C SER A 44 -0.67 3.81 18.59
N ASP A 45 0.36 4.40 17.98
CA ASP A 45 0.21 5.59 17.12
C ASP A 45 -0.63 5.25 15.88
N PHE A 46 -0.29 4.16 15.19
CA PHE A 46 -1.00 3.75 13.98
C PHE A 46 -2.46 3.38 14.26
N ARG A 47 -2.73 2.62 15.33
CA ARG A 47 -4.09 2.27 15.76
C ARG A 47 -4.91 3.49 16.12
N SER A 48 -4.32 4.48 16.80
CA SER A 48 -5.05 5.72 17.14
C SER A 48 -5.60 6.41 15.89
N ARG A 49 -4.78 6.48 14.83
CA ARG A 49 -5.16 7.09 13.54
C ARG A 49 -6.21 6.27 12.80
N LEU A 50 -6.12 4.94 12.84
CA LEU A 50 -7.17 4.05 12.33
C LEU A 50 -8.51 4.30 13.02
N LEU A 51 -8.51 4.41 14.35
CA LEU A 51 -9.70 4.67 15.16
C LEU A 51 -10.30 6.05 14.88
N ILE A 52 -9.47 7.10 14.78
CA ILE A 52 -9.91 8.45 14.44
C ILE A 52 -10.61 8.44 13.07
N HIS A 53 -9.98 7.89 12.05
CA HIS A 53 -10.59 7.83 10.73
C HIS A 53 -11.91 7.06 10.76
N HIS A 54 -11.88 5.86 11.32
CA HIS A 54 -13.02 4.95 11.27
C HIS A 54 -14.22 5.45 12.11
N PHE A 55 -13.98 5.95 13.32
CA PHE A 55 -15.04 6.27 14.26
C PHE A 55 -15.34 7.76 14.41
N PHE A 56 -14.39 8.65 14.16
CA PHE A 56 -14.60 10.09 14.27
C PHE A 56 -14.87 10.73 12.91
N ILE A 57 -14.02 10.46 11.91
CA ILE A 57 -14.21 10.94 10.53
C ILE A 57 -15.30 10.15 9.81
N LYS A 58 -15.62 8.93 10.28
CA LYS A 58 -16.61 8.01 9.69
C LYS A 58 -16.21 7.53 8.28
N SER A 59 -14.92 7.35 8.03
CA SER A 59 -14.40 6.84 6.77
C SER A 59 -13.14 5.99 6.99
N PRO A 60 -12.90 4.93 6.19
CA PRO A 60 -11.66 4.17 6.31
C PRO A 60 -10.41 5.03 6.06
N LEU A 61 -9.32 4.73 6.77
CA LEU A 61 -8.01 5.35 6.53
C LEU A 61 -7.50 4.98 5.13
N PHE A 62 -7.11 5.98 4.33
CA PHE A 62 -6.79 5.81 2.92
C PHE A 62 -5.93 6.95 2.36
N GLN A 63 -5.20 6.72 1.26
CA GLN A 63 -4.44 7.74 0.52
C GLN A 63 -3.55 8.56 1.46
N ASP A 64 -3.52 9.88 1.32
CA ASP A 64 -2.72 10.82 2.10
C ASP A 64 -2.90 10.64 3.62
N GLY A 65 -4.07 10.18 4.07
CA GLY A 65 -4.31 9.82 5.46
C GLY A 65 -3.47 8.61 5.90
N PHE A 66 -3.42 7.57 5.06
CA PHE A 66 -2.53 6.42 5.29
C PHE A 66 -1.06 6.84 5.28
N ASP A 67 -0.65 7.68 4.32
CA ASP A 67 0.74 8.11 4.20
C ASP A 67 1.22 8.86 5.45
N SER A 68 0.43 9.83 5.90
CA SER A 68 0.69 10.55 7.15
C SER A 68 0.68 9.61 8.36
N ALA A 69 -0.19 8.60 8.37
CA ALA A 69 -0.28 7.65 9.47
C ALA A 69 0.94 6.75 9.59
N LEU A 70 1.41 6.21 8.47
CA LEU A 70 2.58 5.37 8.46
C LEU A 70 3.84 6.18 8.82
N GLU A 71 4.01 7.36 8.23
CA GLU A 71 5.13 8.27 8.51
C GLU A 71 5.24 8.61 10.01
N SER A 72 4.12 9.01 10.61
CA SER A 72 4.06 9.33 12.04
C SER A 72 4.35 8.12 12.91
N ALA A 73 3.69 6.99 12.67
CA ALA A 73 3.86 5.80 13.49
C ALA A 73 5.31 5.28 13.42
N CYS A 74 5.91 5.30 12.22
CA CYS A 74 7.32 4.97 12.05
C CYS A 74 8.22 5.93 12.84
N SER A 75 8.01 7.24 12.70
CA SER A 75 8.79 8.26 13.41
C SER A 75 8.68 8.13 14.93
N GLN A 76 7.48 7.91 15.47
CA GLN A 76 7.25 7.71 16.91
C GLN A 76 7.88 6.42 17.43
N SER A 77 8.05 5.41 16.57
CA SER A 77 8.75 4.17 16.90
C SER A 77 10.28 4.26 16.74
N GLY A 78 10.79 5.44 16.43
CA GLY A 78 12.23 5.74 16.30
C GLY A 78 12.84 5.43 14.93
N CYS A 79 12.03 5.14 13.90
CA CYS A 79 12.53 5.02 12.53
C CYS A 79 12.93 6.38 11.99
N LYS A 80 13.97 6.42 11.14
CA LYS A 80 14.30 7.60 10.35
C LYS A 80 13.39 7.62 9.13
N VAL A 81 12.52 8.63 9.04
CA VAL A 81 11.57 8.77 7.93
C VAL A 81 11.84 10.06 7.16
N LYS A 82 11.82 9.97 5.83
CA LYS A 82 11.82 11.14 4.94
C LYS A 82 10.78 10.96 3.86
N ARG A 83 10.12 12.05 3.46
CA ARG A 83 9.24 12.05 2.29
C ARG A 83 10.06 12.16 1.00
N ALA A 84 9.54 11.53 -0.05
CA ALA A 84 10.05 11.70 -1.39
C ALA A 84 9.99 13.18 -1.82
N PRO A 85 11.00 13.69 -2.55
CA PRO A 85 10.93 15.03 -3.14
C PRO A 85 9.72 15.19 -4.05
N VAL A 86 9.24 16.43 -4.22
CA VAL A 86 8.16 16.73 -5.17
C VAL A 86 8.59 16.32 -6.58
N GLY A 87 7.76 15.54 -7.27
CA GLY A 87 8.05 15.02 -8.60
C GLY A 87 8.92 13.75 -8.61
N GLN A 88 9.35 13.27 -7.44
CA GLN A 88 9.99 11.96 -7.33
C GLN A 88 9.04 10.87 -7.82
N ARG A 89 9.59 9.96 -8.62
CA ARG A 89 8.84 8.84 -9.19
C ARG A 89 8.96 7.62 -8.27
N PHE A 90 7.90 6.81 -8.27
CA PHE A 90 7.80 5.44 -7.76
C PHE A 90 7.69 5.20 -6.26
N TRP A 91 8.36 5.98 -5.41
CA TRP A 91 8.32 5.82 -3.96
C TRP A 91 7.85 7.10 -3.28
N ASP A 92 7.33 6.95 -2.07
CA ASP A 92 6.64 8.01 -1.34
C ASP A 92 7.37 8.34 -0.03
N LEU A 93 7.92 7.32 0.65
CA LEU A 93 8.73 7.47 1.87
C LEU A 93 10.07 6.72 1.78
N GLU A 94 11.11 7.30 2.37
CA GLU A 94 12.33 6.60 2.77
C GLU A 94 12.20 6.27 4.25
N ILE A 95 12.29 4.98 4.63
CA ILE A 95 12.20 4.52 6.03
C ILE A 95 13.44 3.69 6.33
N ASP A 96 14.29 4.18 7.24
CA ASP A 96 15.57 3.57 7.61
C ASP A 96 16.44 3.21 6.39
N GLY A 97 16.44 4.10 5.39
CA GLY A 97 17.20 3.95 4.14
C GLY A 97 16.53 3.09 3.07
N ARG A 98 15.32 2.56 3.30
CA ARG A 98 14.53 1.83 2.31
C ARG A 98 13.55 2.76 1.61
N HIS A 99 13.48 2.72 0.28
CA HIS A 99 12.46 3.43 -0.50
C HIS A 99 11.18 2.61 -0.59
N ILE A 100 10.10 3.17 -0.08
CA ILE A 100 8.80 2.52 0.08
C ILE A 100 7.76 3.26 -0.76
N SER A 101 7.04 2.51 -1.60
CA SER A 101 5.82 3.01 -2.24
C SER A 101 4.60 2.70 -1.37
N LEU A 102 3.70 3.66 -1.22
CA LEU A 102 2.50 3.55 -0.42
C LEU A 102 1.29 3.32 -1.31
N LYS A 103 0.47 2.35 -0.92
CA LYS A 103 -0.82 2.07 -1.55
C LYS A 103 -1.86 1.84 -0.47
N SER A 104 -3.10 2.17 -0.76
CA SER A 104 -4.22 1.75 0.07
C SER A 104 -5.33 1.17 -0.80
N THR A 105 -6.11 0.22 -0.29
CA THR A 105 -7.30 -0.31 -0.98
C THR A 105 -8.47 -0.60 -0.03
N LYS A 106 -9.68 -0.21 -0.45
CA LYS A 106 -10.96 -0.47 0.22
C LYS A 106 -11.98 -1.06 -0.76
N ALA A 107 -11.49 -1.73 -1.80
CA ALA A 107 -12.35 -2.28 -2.85
C ALA A 107 -13.38 -3.26 -2.24
N ARG A 108 -14.62 -3.24 -2.75
CA ARG A 108 -15.72 -4.05 -2.21
C ARG A 108 -15.42 -5.56 -2.21
N ASN A 109 -14.67 -6.04 -3.20
CA ASN A 109 -14.41 -7.45 -3.45
C ASN A 109 -12.95 -7.83 -3.14
N LEU A 110 -12.35 -7.24 -2.09
CA LEU A 110 -11.02 -7.63 -1.63
C LEU A 110 -11.00 -9.10 -1.22
N ARG A 111 -9.96 -9.81 -1.67
CA ARG A 111 -9.69 -11.19 -1.28
C ARG A 111 -8.57 -11.20 -0.25
N GLU A 112 -8.68 -12.06 0.76
CA GLU A 112 -7.66 -12.10 1.81
C GLU A 112 -6.33 -12.63 1.27
N GLU A 113 -6.36 -13.67 0.42
CA GLU A 113 -5.20 -14.40 -0.07
C GLU A 113 -4.46 -13.75 -1.26
N THR A 114 -5.02 -12.70 -1.86
CA THR A 114 -4.40 -12.02 -3.01
C THR A 114 -4.44 -10.51 -2.87
N LEU A 115 -3.37 -9.83 -3.28
CA LEU A 115 -3.28 -8.37 -3.34
C LEU A 115 -3.47 -7.85 -4.76
N HIS A 116 -3.83 -6.58 -4.86
CA HIS A 116 -4.03 -5.90 -6.13
C HIS A 116 -3.51 -4.46 -6.04
N VAL A 117 -2.63 -4.10 -6.97
CA VAL A 117 -2.13 -2.74 -7.17
C VAL A 117 -2.66 -2.26 -8.52
N SER A 118 -3.75 -1.49 -8.49
CA SER A 118 -4.49 -1.05 -9.68
C SER A 118 -3.74 0.00 -10.51
N LYS A 119 -2.87 0.79 -9.87
CA LYS A 119 -1.96 1.73 -10.51
C LYS A 119 -0.61 1.64 -9.81
N LEU A 120 0.30 0.85 -10.38
CA LEU A 120 1.68 0.76 -9.92
C LEU A 120 2.41 2.06 -10.25
N THR A 121 2.42 2.41 -11.53
CA THR A 121 3.01 3.63 -12.07
C THR A 121 2.40 3.96 -13.43
N GLU A 122 2.62 5.19 -13.89
CA GLU A 122 2.22 5.65 -15.22
C GLU A 122 3.15 5.10 -16.30
N ALA A 123 2.55 4.76 -17.43
CA ALA A 123 3.22 4.17 -18.56
C ALA A 123 2.58 4.67 -19.87
N ALA A 124 2.71 5.98 -20.13
CA ALA A 124 2.19 6.64 -21.33
C ALA A 124 2.58 5.91 -22.62
N TRP A 125 3.80 5.35 -22.67
CA TRP A 125 4.31 4.57 -23.80
C TRP A 125 3.43 3.38 -24.19
N ILE A 126 2.56 2.86 -23.31
CA ILE A 126 1.63 1.75 -23.63
C ILE A 126 0.72 2.14 -24.79
N GLN A 127 0.28 3.39 -24.86
CA GLN A 127 -0.63 3.87 -25.91
C GLN A 127 0.02 3.96 -27.29
N ASP A 128 1.35 4.05 -27.37
CA ASP A 128 2.12 4.21 -28.61
C ASP A 128 2.87 2.93 -29.03
N CYS A 129 2.87 1.90 -28.20
CA CYS A 129 3.52 0.63 -28.53
C CYS A 129 2.64 -0.21 -29.46
N ARG A 130 3.14 -0.49 -30.67
CA ARG A 130 2.43 -1.26 -31.70
C ARG A 130 2.93 -2.70 -31.87
N THR A 131 4.11 -3.03 -31.34
CA THR A 131 4.71 -4.37 -31.49
C THR A 131 4.93 -5.04 -30.14
N ALA A 132 4.84 -6.37 -30.13
CA ALA A 132 5.11 -7.18 -28.93
C ALA A 132 6.52 -6.93 -28.37
N LYS A 133 7.51 -6.81 -29.26
CA LYS A 133 8.90 -6.50 -28.90
C LYS A 133 9.00 -5.14 -28.19
N LYS A 134 8.42 -4.07 -28.76
CA LYS A 134 8.46 -2.74 -28.15
C LYS A 134 7.75 -2.72 -26.79
N ARG A 135 6.57 -3.36 -26.68
CA ARG A 135 5.85 -3.49 -25.39
C ARG A 135 6.71 -4.18 -24.32
N ARG A 136 7.36 -5.29 -24.67
CA ARG A 136 8.27 -6.00 -23.75
C ARG A 136 9.44 -5.11 -23.34
N ASP A 137 10.12 -4.52 -24.31
CA ASP A 137 11.36 -3.78 -24.06
C ASP A 137 11.08 -2.53 -23.18
N GLU A 138 9.98 -1.81 -23.40
CA GLU A 138 9.53 -0.71 -22.52
C GLU A 138 9.09 -1.20 -21.14
N THR A 139 8.38 -2.34 -21.06
CA THR A 139 8.04 -2.96 -19.78
C THR A 139 9.31 -3.28 -18.99
N PHE A 140 10.32 -3.85 -19.65
CA PHE A 140 11.57 -4.22 -19.01
C PHE A 140 12.36 -3.01 -18.55
N ARG A 141 12.44 -1.97 -19.40
CA ARG A 141 13.07 -0.69 -19.03
C ARG A 141 12.43 -0.13 -17.77
N LEU A 142 11.11 -0.07 -17.73
CA LEU A 142 10.36 0.44 -16.58
C LEU A 142 10.56 -0.40 -15.33
N PHE A 143 10.49 -1.73 -15.41
CA PHE A 143 10.65 -2.57 -14.22
C PHE A 143 12.10 -2.66 -13.73
N ARG A 144 13.09 -2.46 -14.59
CA ARG A 144 14.49 -2.29 -14.15
C ARG A 144 14.65 -1.02 -13.33
N GLU A 145 14.13 0.11 -13.82
CA GLU A 145 14.12 1.39 -13.12
C GLU A 145 13.32 1.27 -11.79
N TYR A 146 12.11 0.72 -11.85
CA TYR A 146 11.28 0.56 -10.66
C TYR A 146 11.96 -0.31 -9.58
N CYS A 147 12.58 -1.43 -9.98
CA CYS A 147 13.26 -2.34 -9.04
C CYS A 147 14.62 -1.82 -8.56
N SER A 148 15.20 -0.78 -9.17
CA SER A 148 16.40 -0.11 -8.65
C SER A 148 16.04 0.99 -7.66
N GLU A 149 14.89 1.63 -7.84
CA GLU A 149 14.46 2.78 -7.03
C GLU A 149 13.59 2.40 -5.82
N VAL A 150 12.88 1.27 -5.86
CA VAL A 150 11.90 0.90 -4.84
C VAL A 150 12.22 -0.46 -4.22
N ASP A 151 12.29 -0.50 -2.89
CA ASP A 151 12.52 -1.74 -2.14
C ASP A 151 11.22 -2.53 -1.95
N ALA A 152 10.15 -1.84 -1.57
CA ALA A 152 8.87 -2.47 -1.26
C ALA A 152 7.66 -1.55 -1.47
N ILE A 153 6.49 -2.17 -1.59
CA ILE A 153 5.20 -1.48 -1.54
C ILE A 153 4.53 -1.81 -0.21
N MET A 154 4.25 -0.79 0.61
CA MET A 154 3.36 -0.93 1.75
C MET A 154 1.92 -0.69 1.31
N GLN A 155 1.08 -1.71 1.46
CA GLN A 155 -0.33 -1.64 1.16
C GLN A 155 -1.19 -1.74 2.42
N LEU A 156 -1.96 -0.69 2.72
CA LEU A 156 -3.04 -0.76 3.69
C LEU A 156 -4.33 -1.26 3.03
N ARG A 157 -4.86 -2.38 3.51
CA ARG A 157 -6.10 -2.98 3.00
C ARG A 157 -7.21 -2.84 4.04
N TYR A 158 -8.39 -2.39 3.62
CA TYR A 158 -9.58 -2.35 4.48
C TYR A 158 -10.68 -3.28 3.94
N PHE A 159 -10.99 -4.31 4.73
CA PHE A 159 -12.04 -5.29 4.45
C PHE A 159 -13.33 -4.87 5.15
N ALA A 160 -14.29 -4.35 4.37
CA ALA A 160 -15.55 -3.83 4.93
C ALA A 160 -16.39 -4.91 5.62
N ALA A 161 -16.43 -6.14 5.08
CA ALA A 161 -17.27 -7.23 5.57
C ALA A 161 -16.98 -7.63 7.03
N ASN A 162 -15.72 -7.53 7.46
CA ASN A 162 -15.30 -7.87 8.82
C ASN A 162 -14.66 -6.69 9.56
N ARG A 163 -14.76 -5.48 8.99
CA ARG A 163 -14.20 -4.21 9.50
C ARG A 163 -12.74 -4.36 9.93
N LYS A 164 -11.94 -4.97 9.05
CA LYS A 164 -10.53 -5.29 9.31
C LYS A 164 -9.62 -4.44 8.45
N TYR A 165 -8.65 -3.79 9.07
CA TYR A 165 -7.46 -3.27 8.41
C TYR A 165 -6.34 -4.29 8.44
N GLU A 166 -5.48 -4.23 7.43
CA GLU A 166 -4.29 -5.05 7.35
C GLU A 166 -3.20 -4.27 6.60
N LEU A 167 -2.01 -4.23 7.19
CA LEU A 167 -0.83 -3.62 6.59
C LEU A 167 0.08 -4.74 6.04
N VAL A 168 0.29 -4.73 4.73
CA VAL A 168 1.08 -5.76 4.03
C VAL A 168 2.20 -5.09 3.23
N GLU A 169 3.40 -5.65 3.31
CA GLU A 169 4.53 -5.31 2.44
C GLU A 169 4.61 -6.28 1.27
N ILE A 170 4.62 -5.74 0.05
CA ILE A 170 4.91 -6.47 -1.19
C ILE A 170 6.36 -6.18 -1.56
N PRO A 171 7.26 -7.19 -1.52
CA PRO A 171 8.66 -6.96 -1.85
C PRO A 171 8.80 -6.75 -3.37
N VAL A 172 9.39 -5.62 -3.81
CA VAL A 172 9.46 -5.27 -5.23
C VAL A 172 10.38 -6.22 -6.02
N VAL A 173 11.33 -6.85 -5.33
CA VAL A 173 12.16 -7.92 -5.92
C VAL A 173 11.32 -9.04 -6.55
N LEU A 174 10.09 -9.27 -6.08
CA LEU A 174 9.14 -10.22 -6.67
C LEU A 174 8.89 -9.93 -8.16
N PHE A 175 8.92 -8.66 -8.56
CA PHE A 175 8.63 -8.21 -9.92
C PHE A 175 9.79 -8.41 -10.90
N LYS A 176 11.00 -8.78 -10.42
CA LYS A 176 12.12 -9.12 -11.30
C LYS A 176 11.80 -10.27 -12.27
N GLN A 177 10.88 -11.16 -11.89
CA GLN A 177 10.37 -12.25 -12.73
C GLN A 177 9.73 -11.78 -14.05
N ILE A 178 9.33 -10.50 -14.15
CA ILE A 178 8.84 -9.91 -15.40
C ILE A 178 9.93 -9.94 -16.48
N LEU A 179 11.20 -9.76 -16.08
CA LEU A 179 12.33 -9.66 -17.01
C LEU A 179 12.65 -10.97 -17.74
N ASP A 180 12.05 -12.09 -17.31
CA ASP A 180 12.20 -13.40 -17.93
C ASP A 180 11.10 -13.69 -18.98
N VAL A 181 10.10 -12.81 -19.11
CA VAL A 181 8.94 -13.04 -19.98
C VAL A 181 9.29 -12.81 -21.45
N GLN A 182 9.07 -13.84 -22.27
CA GLN A 182 9.33 -13.77 -23.71
C GLN A 182 8.37 -12.83 -24.45
N ALA A 183 8.83 -12.23 -25.55
CA ALA A 183 8.08 -11.26 -26.34
C ALA A 183 6.71 -11.77 -26.83
N LYS A 184 6.58 -13.08 -27.09
CA LYS A 184 5.30 -13.68 -27.51
C LYS A 184 4.14 -13.43 -26.53
N HIS A 185 4.43 -13.29 -25.24
CA HIS A 185 3.40 -13.00 -24.21
C HIS A 185 2.94 -11.53 -24.20
N PHE A 186 3.64 -10.66 -24.93
CA PHE A 186 3.28 -9.24 -25.12
C PHE A 186 2.56 -9.00 -26.46
N ALA A 187 2.15 -10.06 -27.16
CA ALA A 187 1.54 -9.97 -28.49
C ALA A 187 0.21 -9.22 -28.48
N ALA A 188 -0.64 -9.47 -27.49
CA ALA A 188 -1.92 -8.78 -27.34
C ALA A 188 -1.73 -7.25 -27.16
N ASP A 189 -2.71 -6.48 -27.60
CA ASP A 189 -2.82 -5.06 -27.25
C ASP A 189 -3.43 -4.97 -25.85
N GLY A 190 -2.63 -4.54 -24.87
CA GLY A 190 -2.97 -4.64 -23.45
C GLY A 190 -2.85 -6.05 -22.86
N PRO A 191 -1.65 -6.68 -22.90
CA PRO A 191 -1.46 -8.05 -22.43
C PRO A 191 -1.76 -8.21 -20.93
N THR A 192 -2.37 -9.34 -20.60
CA THR A 192 -2.52 -9.87 -19.23
C THR A 192 -1.69 -11.13 -19.12
N ILE A 193 -0.70 -11.13 -18.23
CA ILE A 193 0.35 -12.15 -18.16
C ILE A 193 0.45 -12.68 -16.73
N ASN A 194 0.24 -13.98 -16.54
CA ASN A 194 0.50 -14.66 -15.27
C ASN A 194 2.00 -14.92 -15.12
N ILE A 195 2.57 -14.53 -13.99
CA ILE A 195 4.02 -14.54 -13.74
C ILE A 195 4.31 -15.30 -12.45
N PRO A 196 5.26 -16.25 -12.47
CA PRO A 196 6.03 -16.71 -13.63
C PRO A 196 5.17 -17.54 -14.61
N ILE A 197 5.58 -17.58 -15.87
CA ILE A 197 4.87 -18.30 -16.94
C ILE A 197 4.82 -19.80 -16.61
N GLY A 198 3.64 -20.40 -16.70
CA GLY A 198 3.43 -21.84 -16.51
C GLY A 198 3.28 -22.31 -15.05
N LYS A 199 3.42 -21.41 -14.07
CA LYS A 199 3.17 -21.73 -12.66
C LYS A 199 1.70 -21.56 -12.30
N ASP A 200 1.16 -22.50 -11.52
CA ASP A 200 -0.19 -22.46 -10.97
C ASP A 200 -0.20 -22.75 -9.46
N PRO A 201 -0.66 -21.83 -8.59
CA PRO A 201 -1.02 -20.45 -8.93
C PRO A 201 0.22 -19.61 -9.27
N PRO A 202 0.10 -18.61 -10.16
CA PRO A 202 1.18 -17.66 -10.39
C PRO A 202 1.47 -16.83 -9.13
N ASP A 203 2.64 -16.21 -9.08
CA ASP A 203 2.97 -15.29 -8.00
C ASP A 203 2.23 -13.96 -8.15
N PHE A 204 1.99 -13.51 -9.38
CA PHE A 204 1.13 -12.35 -9.68
C PHE A 204 0.73 -12.33 -11.17
N THR A 205 -0.17 -11.42 -11.54
CA THR A 205 -0.57 -11.15 -12.92
C THR A 205 -0.19 -9.72 -13.29
N LEU A 206 0.69 -9.56 -14.29
CA LEU A 206 0.98 -8.26 -14.91
C LEU A 206 -0.13 -7.92 -15.91
N LYS A 207 -0.66 -6.69 -15.85
CA LYS A 207 -1.54 -6.16 -16.89
C LYS A 207 -1.03 -4.81 -17.36
N LEU A 208 -0.88 -4.68 -18.67
CA LEU A 208 -0.64 -3.39 -19.32
C LEU A 208 -1.99 -2.87 -19.79
N ASP A 209 -2.47 -1.79 -19.17
CA ASP A 209 -3.78 -1.23 -19.50
C ASP A 209 -3.60 -0.03 -20.44
N ARG A 210 -4.11 -0.18 -21.66
CA ARG A 210 -3.99 0.83 -22.71
C ARG A 210 -4.99 1.96 -22.55
N SER A 211 -6.19 1.72 -22.01
CA SER A 211 -7.21 2.78 -21.91
C SER A 211 -6.73 3.87 -20.96
N ASP A 212 -6.10 3.47 -19.86
CA ASP A 212 -5.71 4.36 -18.77
C ASP A 212 -4.19 4.56 -18.67
N ALA A 213 -3.42 4.06 -19.65
CA ALA A 213 -1.96 4.15 -19.72
C ALA A 213 -1.26 3.79 -18.39
N LYS A 214 -1.70 2.71 -17.75
CA LYS A 214 -1.25 2.30 -16.41
C LYS A 214 -0.79 0.85 -16.39
N ILE A 215 0.12 0.56 -15.46
CA ILE A 215 0.48 -0.80 -15.11
C ILE A 215 -0.28 -1.25 -13.88
N THR A 216 -0.93 -2.41 -13.99
CA THR A 216 -1.59 -3.10 -12.88
C THR A 216 -0.81 -4.36 -12.54
N ILE A 217 -0.59 -4.58 -11.25
CA ILE A 217 -0.16 -5.88 -10.73
C ILE A 217 -1.34 -6.48 -9.95
N ALA A 218 -1.97 -7.50 -10.53
CA ALA A 218 -3.13 -8.16 -9.97
C ALA A 218 -2.77 -9.53 -9.37
N ASN A 219 -3.68 -10.10 -8.58
CA ASN A 219 -3.59 -11.46 -8.06
C ASN A 219 -2.24 -11.77 -7.39
N ILE A 220 -1.63 -10.78 -6.73
CA ILE A 220 -0.34 -10.98 -6.07
C ILE A 220 -0.58 -11.98 -4.94
N ASN A 221 0.10 -13.11 -5.00
CA ASN A 221 -0.03 -14.17 -4.03
C ASN A 221 0.47 -13.67 -2.67
N LYS A 222 -0.43 -13.52 -1.69
CA LYS A 222 -0.11 -12.99 -0.37
C LYS A 222 0.98 -13.78 0.35
N LYS A 223 1.15 -15.07 0.04
CA LYS A 223 2.22 -15.91 0.61
C LYS A 223 3.63 -15.45 0.19
N ARG A 224 3.74 -14.59 -0.82
CA ARG A 224 4.99 -13.93 -1.26
C ARG A 224 5.17 -12.54 -0.63
N CYS A 225 4.24 -12.11 0.21
CA CYS A 225 4.22 -10.82 0.87
C CYS A 225 4.40 -11.00 2.38
N PHE A 226 4.65 -9.89 3.08
CA PHE A 226 4.83 -9.89 4.53
C PHE A 226 3.73 -9.08 5.21
N VAL A 227 2.91 -9.73 6.05
CA VAL A 227 1.89 -9.03 6.84
C VAL A 227 2.53 -8.47 8.10
N HIS A 228 2.49 -7.14 8.25
CA HIS A 228 3.03 -6.46 9.42
C HIS A 228 2.06 -6.45 10.59
N GLY A 229 0.77 -6.26 10.32
CA GLY A 229 -0.24 -6.20 11.36
C GLY A 229 -1.66 -6.16 10.82
N THR A 230 -2.61 -6.47 11.70
CA THR A 230 -4.05 -6.37 11.44
C THR A 230 -4.75 -5.67 12.58
N TRP A 231 -5.83 -4.95 12.27
CA TRP A 231 -6.67 -4.24 13.23
C TRP A 231 -8.14 -4.46 12.90
N LYS A 232 -8.89 -5.06 13.81
CA LYS A 232 -10.35 -5.19 13.69
C LYS A 232 -11.02 -4.08 14.50
N VAL A 233 -11.83 -3.25 13.84
CA VAL A 233 -12.54 -2.08 14.40
C VAL A 233 -14.05 -2.24 14.34
#